data_AF-A0A848I1X4-F1
#
_entry.id   AF-A0A848I1X4-F1
#
_cell.length_a   1.000
_cell.length_b   1.000
_cell.length_c   1.000
_cell.angle_alpha   90.00
_cell.angle_beta   90.00
_cell.angle_gamma   90.00
#
_symmetry.space_group_name_H-M   'P 1'
#
loop_
_entity.id
_entity.type
_entity.pdbx_description
1 polymer ?
#
loop_
_entity_poly.entity_id
_entity_poly.type
_entity_poly.pdbx_seq_one_letter_code
_entity_poly.pdbx_strand_id
1 'polypeptide(L)'
;MKYLLALILAAVIAAASTAATAQTSGSSDTPTLQCAIGYVTGIGGSAQSFREYLATPDRDRYRYLADNPIQCKVSDEGRASACTGVTSLRHEKVSVYDDIDSTTMAVVARVELEHGTYPVIIVVRKQDVKCEE
;
A
#
# COMPACT_ATOMS: atom_id res chain seq x y z
N MET A 1 -50.55 45.09 40.33
CA MET A 1 -49.38 45.12 41.23
C MET A 1 -48.24 44.41 40.55
N LYS A 2 -47.16 45.16 40.29
CA LYS A 2 -45.96 44.77 39.55
C LYS A 2 -44.86 44.59 40.60
N TYR A 3 -44.26 43.40 40.70
CA TYR A 3 -43.01 43.21 41.43
C TYR A 3 -42.00 42.54 40.51
N LEU A 4 -40.99 43.36 40.20
CA LEU A 4 -39.69 42.98 39.67
C LEU A 4 -38.98 42.05 40.65
N LEU A 5 -38.18 41.11 40.15
CA LEU A 5 -36.72 41.15 40.38
C LEU A 5 -36.03 40.05 39.58
N ALA A 6 -34.91 40.46 38.99
CA ALA A 6 -34.07 39.69 38.11
C ALA A 6 -33.35 38.54 38.82
N LEU A 7 -33.08 37.47 38.11
CA LEU A 7 -31.80 36.79 38.29
C LEU A 7 -31.35 36.12 36.99
N ILE A 8 -30.21 36.63 36.55
CA ILE A 8 -29.42 36.28 35.38
C ILE A 8 -28.72 34.96 35.70
N LEU A 9 -28.77 33.99 34.79
CA LEU A 9 -27.70 33.00 34.68
C LEU A 9 -27.54 32.59 33.21
N ALA A 10 -26.69 33.34 32.51
CA ALA A 10 -26.14 32.91 31.23
C ALA A 10 -25.17 31.75 31.53
N ALA A 11 -25.57 30.53 31.19
CA ALA A 11 -24.65 29.40 31.18
C ALA A 11 -23.72 29.54 29.97
N VAL A 12 -22.53 30.09 30.21
CA VAL A 12 -21.41 30.01 29.26
C VAL A 12 -20.98 28.54 29.23
N ILE A 13 -21.43 27.81 28.20
CA ILE A 13 -20.85 26.51 27.90
C ILE A 13 -19.49 26.80 27.29
N ALA A 14 -18.44 26.79 28.12
CA ALA A 14 -17.10 26.63 27.63
C ALA A 14 -17.05 25.27 26.94
N ALA A 15 -17.18 25.28 25.61
CA ALA A 15 -16.74 24.16 24.81
C ALA A 15 -15.24 24.02 25.07
N ALA A 16 -14.88 23.13 25.98
CA ALA A 16 -13.54 22.58 26.04
C ALA A 16 -13.35 21.85 24.71
N SER A 17 -12.83 22.56 23.72
CA SER A 17 -12.16 21.95 22.60
C SER A 17 -11.01 21.16 23.22
N THR A 18 -11.25 19.89 23.56
CA THR A 18 -10.20 18.90 23.51
C THR A 18 -9.71 18.97 22.08
N ALA A 19 -8.67 19.78 21.85
CA ALA A 19 -7.79 19.54 20.75
C ALA A 19 -7.45 18.07 20.87
N ALA A 20 -7.94 17.27 19.92
CA ALA A 20 -7.39 15.95 19.69
C ALA A 20 -5.94 16.21 19.31
N THR A 21 -5.08 16.26 20.32
CA THR A 21 -3.66 16.08 20.13
C THR A 21 -3.55 14.68 19.57
N ALA A 22 -3.43 14.60 18.24
CA ALA A 22 -2.92 13.41 17.60
C ALA A 22 -1.55 13.17 18.25
N GLN A 23 -1.54 12.33 19.27
CA GLN A 23 -0.31 11.78 19.82
C GLN A 23 0.23 10.91 18.70
N THR A 24 1.03 11.52 17.82
CA THR A 24 1.99 10.73 17.05
C THR A 24 2.88 10.11 18.12
N SER A 25 2.73 8.80 18.29
CA SER A 25 3.60 8.00 19.13
C SER A 25 5.04 8.25 18.68
N GLY A 26 5.71 9.14 19.40
CA GLY A 26 7.14 9.30 19.32
C GLY A 26 7.78 8.00 19.77
N SER A 27 8.54 7.40 18.86
CA SER A 27 9.33 6.17 19.02
C SER A 27 8.53 4.87 19.00
N SER A 28 8.57 4.20 17.85
CA SER A 28 8.87 2.77 17.74
C SER A 28 9.01 2.44 16.26
N ASP A 29 10.25 2.27 15.81
CA ASP A 29 10.66 1.53 14.61
C ASP A 29 9.63 1.52 13.46
N THR A 30 9.38 2.67 12.82
CA THR A 30 8.90 2.59 11.43
C THR A 30 9.97 1.81 10.69
N PRO A 31 9.65 0.66 10.04
CA PRO A 31 10.63 -0.03 9.22
C PRO A 31 11.21 1.01 8.27
N THR A 32 12.49 1.28 8.39
CA THR A 32 13.15 2.25 7.51
C THR A 32 13.04 1.65 6.11
N LEU A 33 12.08 2.13 5.32
CA LEU A 33 11.98 1.80 3.90
C LEU A 33 13.36 2.10 3.32
N GLN A 34 14.04 1.07 2.82
CA GLN A 34 15.46 1.16 2.45
C GLN A 34 15.72 2.26 1.41
N CYS A 35 14.71 2.60 0.61
CA CYS A 35 14.68 3.71 -0.32
C CYS A 35 13.23 4.09 -0.68
N ALA A 36 13.02 5.29 -1.22
CA ALA A 36 11.71 5.71 -1.75
C ALA A 36 11.47 5.20 -3.18
N ILE A 37 12.55 5.08 -3.96
CA ILE A 37 12.53 4.65 -5.36
C ILE A 37 13.57 3.54 -5.54
N GLY A 38 13.21 2.52 -6.32
CA GLY A 38 14.12 1.45 -6.69
C GLY A 38 13.77 0.83 -8.03
N TYR A 39 14.56 -0.16 -8.42
CA TYR A 39 14.38 -0.97 -9.62
C TYR A 39 14.19 -2.42 -9.21
N VAL A 40 13.19 -3.10 -9.77
CA VAL A 40 12.90 -4.50 -9.47
C VAL A 40 13.22 -5.39 -10.64
N THR A 41 13.96 -6.46 -10.38
CA THR A 41 14.21 -7.54 -11.33
C THR A 41 13.84 -8.87 -10.69
N GLY A 42 12.71 -9.45 -11.09
CA GLY A 42 12.20 -10.66 -10.45
C GLY A 42 10.72 -10.89 -10.74
N ILE A 43 10.02 -11.47 -9.79
CA ILE A 43 8.57 -11.69 -9.83
C ILE A 43 7.91 -10.82 -8.78
N GLY A 44 6.78 -10.22 -9.13
CA GLY A 44 5.88 -9.58 -8.18
C GLY A 44 4.43 -9.96 -8.46
N GLY A 45 3.52 -9.66 -7.54
CA GLY A 45 2.10 -9.93 -7.76
C GLY A 45 1.20 -9.46 -6.63
N SER A 46 -0.06 -9.88 -6.70
CA SER A 46 -0.96 -9.70 -5.55
C SER A 46 -0.40 -10.44 -4.34
N ALA A 47 -0.64 -9.94 -3.13
CA ALA A 47 -0.08 -10.56 -1.92
C ALA A 47 -0.45 -12.05 -1.79
N GLN A 48 -1.67 -12.43 -2.20
CA GLN A 48 -2.10 -13.83 -2.18
C GLN A 48 -1.40 -14.66 -3.26
N SER A 49 -1.49 -14.26 -4.53
CA SER A 49 -0.92 -15.01 -5.65
C SER A 49 0.61 -15.08 -5.57
N PHE A 50 1.26 -14.07 -5.00
CA PHE A 50 2.69 -14.08 -4.77
C PHE A 50 3.10 -15.11 -3.72
N ARG A 51 2.35 -15.25 -2.62
CA ARG A 51 2.60 -16.32 -1.64
C ARG A 51 2.43 -17.71 -2.24
N GLU A 52 1.40 -17.90 -3.06
CA GLU A 52 1.16 -19.15 -3.79
C GLU A 52 2.29 -19.45 -4.78
N TYR A 53 2.78 -18.44 -5.50
CA TYR A 53 3.96 -18.57 -6.37
C TYR A 53 5.22 -18.99 -5.60
N LEU A 54 5.48 -18.39 -4.44
CA LEU A 54 6.62 -18.76 -3.61
C LEU A 54 6.52 -20.19 -3.06
N ALA A 55 5.30 -20.63 -2.71
CA ALA A 55 5.00 -21.98 -2.28
C ALA A 55 5.01 -23.02 -3.41
N THR A 56 4.95 -22.58 -4.67
CA THR A 56 5.00 -23.46 -5.84
C THR A 56 6.40 -24.06 -5.98
N PRO A 57 6.52 -25.39 -6.20
CA PRO A 57 7.82 -26.03 -6.46
C PRO A 57 8.56 -25.37 -7.62
N ASP A 58 9.89 -25.28 -7.54
CA ASP A 58 10.70 -24.55 -8.54
C ASP A 58 10.43 -25.00 -9.98
N ARG A 59 10.27 -26.32 -10.20
CA ARG A 59 9.96 -26.90 -11.52
C ARG A 59 8.63 -26.43 -12.12
N ASP A 60 7.69 -26.01 -11.27
CA ASP A 60 6.32 -25.63 -11.63
C ASP A 60 6.13 -24.10 -11.65
N ARG A 61 7.08 -23.32 -11.10
CA ARG A 61 6.99 -21.85 -11.01
C ARG A 61 6.81 -21.17 -12.37
N TYR A 62 7.52 -21.66 -13.40
CA TYR A 62 7.38 -21.12 -14.76
C TYR A 62 5.94 -21.25 -15.27
N ARG A 63 5.31 -22.41 -15.05
CA ARG A 63 3.93 -22.66 -15.43
C ARG A 63 2.96 -21.83 -14.61
N TYR A 64 3.17 -21.72 -13.29
CA TYR A 64 2.35 -20.85 -12.44
C TYR A 64 2.35 -19.40 -12.94
N LEU A 65 3.52 -18.86 -13.29
CA LEU A 65 3.64 -17.50 -13.83
C LEU A 65 2.88 -17.33 -15.15
N ALA A 66 2.95 -18.32 -16.04
CA ALA A 66 2.24 -18.29 -17.33
C ALA A 66 0.72 -18.41 -17.17
N ASP A 67 0.27 -19.26 -16.25
CA ASP A 67 -1.16 -19.56 -16.05
C ASP A 67 -1.88 -18.52 -15.18
N ASN A 68 -1.15 -17.72 -14.40
CA ASN A 68 -1.70 -16.74 -13.46
C ASN A 68 -1.14 -15.32 -13.73
N PRO A 69 -1.34 -14.77 -14.94
CA PRO A 69 -0.89 -13.42 -15.25
C PRO A 69 -1.57 -12.40 -14.34
N ILE A 70 -0.89 -11.29 -14.06
CA ILE A 70 -1.47 -10.24 -13.24
C ILE A 70 -2.71 -9.64 -13.92
N GLN A 71 -3.80 -9.56 -13.17
CA GLN A 71 -5.05 -8.97 -13.60
C GLN A 71 -5.58 -8.07 -12.49
N CYS A 72 -6.11 -6.90 -12.86
CA CYS A 72 -6.69 -5.96 -11.91
C CYS A 72 -8.01 -5.42 -12.44
N LYS A 73 -8.90 -5.04 -11.52
CA LYS A 73 -10.07 -4.22 -11.86
C LYS A 73 -9.62 -2.79 -12.02
N VAL A 74 -9.88 -2.19 -13.18
CA VAL A 74 -9.60 -0.78 -13.45
C VAL A 74 -10.93 -0.04 -13.39
N SER A 75 -10.99 0.99 -12.54
CA SER A 75 -12.16 1.89 -12.48
C SER A 75 -12.15 2.93 -13.60
N ASP A 76 -13.26 3.65 -13.77
CA ASP A 76 -13.41 4.67 -14.80
C ASP A 76 -12.40 5.82 -14.64
N GLU A 77 -11.96 6.12 -13.40
CA GLU A 77 -10.90 7.09 -13.11
C GLU A 77 -9.47 6.54 -13.33
N GLY A 78 -9.33 5.30 -13.82
CA GLY A 78 -8.05 4.68 -14.13
C GLY A 78 -7.31 4.11 -12.91
N ARG A 79 -8.02 3.85 -11.81
CA ARG A 79 -7.42 3.24 -10.61
C ARG A 79 -7.50 1.72 -10.70
N ALA A 80 -6.34 1.07 -10.63
CA ALA A 80 -6.26 -0.38 -10.52
C ALA A 80 -6.52 -0.84 -9.06
N SER A 81 -7.32 -1.90 -8.92
CA SER A 81 -7.71 -2.47 -7.63
C SER A 81 -8.01 -3.95 -7.76
N ALA A 82 -8.21 -4.64 -6.63
CA ALA A 82 -8.58 -6.06 -6.59
C ALA A 82 -7.69 -6.95 -7.49
N CYS A 83 -6.39 -6.69 -7.48
CA CYS A 83 -5.45 -7.39 -8.33
C CYS A 83 -5.25 -8.85 -7.89
N THR A 84 -5.08 -9.74 -8.87
CA THR A 84 -4.78 -11.16 -8.72
C THR A 84 -3.65 -11.54 -9.69
N GLY A 85 -3.03 -12.70 -9.48
CA GLY A 85 -1.94 -13.18 -10.32
C GLY A 85 -0.58 -12.56 -10.00
N VAL A 86 0.39 -12.90 -10.86
CA VAL A 86 1.80 -12.53 -10.76
C VAL A 86 2.31 -12.00 -12.11
N THR A 87 3.41 -11.27 -12.08
CA THR A 87 4.06 -10.73 -13.26
C THR A 87 5.58 -10.74 -13.10
N SER A 88 6.29 -10.78 -14.24
CA SER A 88 7.74 -10.63 -14.28
C SER A 88 8.10 -9.16 -14.43
N LEU A 89 8.99 -8.69 -13.56
CA LEU A 89 9.53 -7.34 -13.57
C LEU A 89 10.95 -7.40 -14.13
N ARG A 90 11.22 -6.67 -15.21
CA ARG A 90 12.50 -6.68 -15.92
C ARG A 90 13.19 -5.34 -15.81
N HIS A 91 13.67 -5.04 -14.60
CA HIS A 91 14.26 -3.74 -14.27
C HIS A 91 13.21 -2.61 -14.22
N GLU A 92 12.05 -2.91 -13.64
CA GLU A 92 10.98 -1.93 -13.53
C GLU A 92 11.27 -0.91 -12.45
N LYS A 93 11.13 0.38 -12.78
CA LYS A 93 11.20 1.46 -11.79
C LYS A 93 9.95 1.43 -10.92
N VAL A 94 10.14 1.35 -9.61
CA VAL A 94 9.06 1.27 -8.61
C VAL A 94 9.23 2.31 -7.52
N SER A 95 8.11 2.66 -6.89
CA SER A 95 8.12 3.39 -5.62
C SER A 95 7.88 2.42 -4.49
N VAL A 96 8.74 2.43 -3.47
CA VAL A 96 8.56 1.57 -2.29
C VAL A 96 7.37 2.10 -1.48
N TYR A 97 6.45 1.21 -1.14
CA TYR A 97 5.20 1.57 -0.46
C TYR A 97 5.23 1.20 1.01
N ASP A 98 5.54 -0.07 1.31
CA ASP A 98 5.53 -0.59 2.67
C ASP A 98 6.44 -1.80 2.81
N ASP A 99 6.95 -2.03 4.02
CA ASP A 99 7.71 -3.22 4.37
C ASP A 99 6.78 -4.26 5.00
N ILE A 100 6.59 -5.42 4.34
CA ILE A 100 5.57 -6.40 4.75
C ILE A 100 6.13 -7.36 5.80
N ASP A 101 7.32 -7.92 5.56
CA ASP A 101 7.98 -8.88 6.44
C ASP A 101 9.50 -8.87 6.21
N SER A 102 10.27 -9.77 6.81
CA SER A 102 11.73 -9.79 6.67
C SER A 102 12.23 -10.07 5.24
N THR A 103 11.39 -10.60 4.37
CA THR A 103 11.72 -11.10 3.02
C THR A 103 10.96 -10.42 1.89
N THR A 104 9.78 -9.84 2.16
CA THR A 104 8.93 -9.20 1.15
C THR A 104 8.59 -7.76 1.48
N MET A 105 8.27 -6.98 0.43
CA MET A 105 7.81 -5.60 0.55
C MET A 105 6.77 -5.27 -0.52
N ALA A 106 5.95 -4.26 -0.24
CA ALA A 106 5.00 -3.70 -1.19
C ALA A 106 5.65 -2.57 -1.98
N VAL A 107 5.45 -2.58 -3.30
CA VAL A 107 5.93 -1.53 -4.21
C VAL A 107 4.82 -1.12 -5.16
N VAL A 108 4.84 0.14 -5.59
CA VAL A 108 4.02 0.63 -6.69
C VAL A 108 4.80 0.43 -7.99
N ALA A 109 4.34 -0.48 -8.83
CA ALA A 109 4.89 -0.76 -10.15
C ALA A 109 3.90 -0.38 -11.25
N ARG A 110 4.40 0.03 -12.41
CA ARG A 110 3.60 0.18 -13.61
C ARG A 110 3.49 -1.16 -14.31
N VAL A 111 2.29 -1.72 -14.37
CA VAL A 111 2.04 -3.03 -14.99
C VAL A 111 1.14 -2.87 -16.21
N GLU A 112 1.45 -3.59 -17.27
CA GLU A 112 0.61 -3.68 -18.46
C GLU A 112 -0.59 -4.58 -18.19
N LEU A 113 -1.78 -4.03 -18.43
CA LEU A 113 -3.08 -4.71 -18.38
C LEU A 113 -3.76 -4.56 -19.74
N GLU A 114 -4.91 -5.20 -19.94
CA GLU A 114 -5.61 -5.27 -21.25
C GLU A 114 -5.86 -3.91 -21.92
N HIS A 115 -6.05 -2.85 -21.14
CA HIS A 115 -6.42 -1.51 -21.64
C HIS A 115 -5.36 -0.43 -21.38
N GLY A 116 -4.15 -0.82 -20.97
CA GLY A 116 -3.05 0.12 -20.79
C GLY A 116 -2.15 -0.23 -19.61
N THR A 117 -1.29 0.72 -19.25
CA THR A 117 -0.34 0.58 -18.14
C THR A 117 -0.84 1.33 -16.92
N TYR A 118 -0.98 0.63 -15.79
CA TYR A 118 -1.56 1.18 -14.57
C TYR A 118 -0.59 1.07 -13.39
N PRO A 119 -0.55 2.06 -12.49
CA PRO A 119 0.17 1.91 -11.23
C PRO A 119 -0.58 0.92 -10.33
N VAL A 120 0.11 -0.13 -9.91
CA VAL A 120 -0.43 -1.20 -9.08
C VAL A 120 0.48 -1.43 -7.88
N ILE A 121 -0.12 -1.59 -6.69
CA ILE A 121 0.59 -2.07 -5.51
C ILE A 121 0.74 -3.59 -5.63
N ILE A 122 1.98 -4.04 -5.74
CA ILE A 122 2.33 -5.46 -5.80
C ILE A 122 3.34 -5.80 -4.72
N VAL A 123 3.38 -7.07 -4.33
CA VAL A 123 4.38 -7.62 -3.43
C VAL A 123 5.54 -8.17 -4.23
N VAL A 124 6.76 -7.90 -3.78
CA VAL A 124 8.02 -8.39 -4.36
C VAL A 124 8.93 -8.89 -3.24
N ARG A 125 9.98 -9.66 -3.57
CA ARG A 125 11.04 -9.97 -2.60
C ARG A 125 11.98 -8.79 -2.46
N LYS A 126 12.42 -8.50 -1.22
CA LYS A 126 13.38 -7.43 -0.95
C LYS A 126 14.70 -7.60 -1.72
N GLN A 127 15.19 -8.83 -1.81
CA GLN A 127 16.41 -9.18 -2.55
C GLN A 127 16.34 -8.86 -4.06
N ASP A 128 15.14 -8.73 -4.61
CA ASP A 128 14.91 -8.46 -6.03
C ASP A 128 14.81 -6.94 -6.29
N VAL A 129 14.89 -6.11 -5.25
CA VAL A 129 14.84 -4.64 -5.29
C VAL A 129 16.24 -4.06 -5.18
N LYS A 130 16.57 -3.11 -6.05
CA LYS A 130 17.78 -2.29 -5.98
C LYS A 130 17.41 -0.84 -5.81
N CYS A 131 17.89 -0.19 -4.76
CA CYS A 131 17.62 1.22 -4.55
C CYS A 131 18.26 2.09 -5.63
N GLU A 132 17.55 3.14 -6.04
CA GLU A 132 18.12 4.22 -6.84
C GLU A 132 19.16 4.98 -5.98
N GLU A 133 20.34 5.25 -6.53
CA GLU A 133 21.42 6.02 -5.86
C GLU A 133 21.14 7.52 -5.84
#